data_AF-A0A961MPT4-F1
#
_entry.id   AF-A0A961MPT4-F1
#
_cell.length_a   1.000
_cell.length_b   1.000
_cell.length_c   1.000
_cell.angle_alpha   90.00
_cell.angle_beta   90.00
_cell.angle_gamma   90.00
#
_symmetry.space_group_name_H-M   'P 1'
#
loop_
_entity.id
_entity.type
_entity.pdbx_description
1 polymer ?
#
loop_
_entity_poly.entity_id
_entity_poly.type
_entity_poly.pdbx_seq_one_letter_code
_entity_poly.pdbx_strand_id
1 'polypeptide(L)' 'MILYGTNPIAWSNDDDWSLGDHLSLEDCLEDCRRIGFDGIEKGHKMPDEGTALRRKLAEYGLRFTAGWHSTNIL' A
#
# COMPACT_ATOMS: atom_id res chain seq x y z
N MET A 1 -6.13 -17.87 -12.80
CA MET A 1 -5.98 -16.43 -13.09
C MET A 1 -4.83 -15.91 -12.24
N ILE A 2 -3.89 -15.15 -12.81
CA ILE A 2 -2.80 -14.51 -12.06
C ILE A 2 -3.25 -13.09 -11.74
N LEU A 3 -2.95 -12.62 -10.52
CA LEU A 3 -3.20 -11.24 -10.08
C LEU A 3 -1.85 -10.56 -9.83
N TYR A 4 -1.73 -9.29 -10.22
CA TYR A 4 -0.49 -8.53 -10.08
C TYR A 4 -0.61 -7.52 -8.93
N GLY A 5 0.26 -7.64 -7.93
CA GLY A 5 0.36 -6.69 -6.81
C GLY A 5 1.62 -5.85 -6.87
N THR A 6 1.62 -4.74 -6.14
CA THR A 6 2.81 -3.88 -5.94
C THR A 6 3.05 -3.59 -4.46
N ASN A 7 4.24 -3.10 -4.13
CA ASN A 7 4.60 -2.68 -2.77
C ASN A 7 4.57 -1.13 -2.69
N PRO A 8 4.03 -0.54 -1.61
CA PRO A 8 3.94 0.92 -1.46
C PRO A 8 5.29 1.63 -1.31
N ILE A 9 6.40 0.90 -1.10
CA ILE A 9 7.76 1.45 -1.02
C ILE A 9 8.20 2.22 -2.27
N ALA A 10 7.56 1.99 -3.41
CA ALA A 10 7.78 2.77 -4.62
C ALA A 10 7.27 4.23 -4.51
N TRP A 11 6.41 4.54 -3.53
CA TRP A 11 5.88 5.89 -3.27
C TRP A 11 6.31 6.45 -1.92
N SER A 12 6.38 5.64 -0.86
CA SER A 12 6.75 6.11 0.48
C SER A 12 7.52 5.05 1.24
N ASN A 13 8.57 5.43 1.96
CA ASN A 13 9.42 4.49 2.67
C ASN A 13 9.03 4.38 4.16
N ASP A 14 8.96 3.15 4.67
CA ASP A 14 8.56 2.87 6.06
C ASP A 14 9.75 2.93 7.05
N ASP A 15 11.00 2.85 6.57
CA ASP A 15 12.22 2.96 7.38
C ASP A 15 12.70 4.43 7.50
N ASP A 16 12.63 5.20 6.40
CA ASP A 16 12.96 6.63 6.33
C ASP A 16 11.77 7.42 5.77
N TRP A 17 10.98 8.01 6.65
CA TRP A 17 9.74 8.69 6.28
C TRP A 17 9.97 9.99 5.50
N SER A 18 11.20 10.51 5.41
CA SER A 18 11.49 11.68 4.56
C SER A 18 11.39 11.35 3.07
N LEU A 19 11.59 10.08 2.70
CA LEU A 19 11.52 9.61 1.32
C LEU A 19 10.05 9.38 0.92
N GLY A 20 9.56 10.28 0.06
CA GLY A 20 8.17 10.21 -0.43
C GLY A 20 7.13 10.78 0.53
N ASP A 21 7.56 11.56 1.54
CA ASP A 21 6.63 12.16 2.53
C ASP A 21 5.54 13.02 1.86
N HIS A 22 5.95 13.79 0.86
CA HIS A 22 5.09 14.67 0.07
C HIS A 22 4.01 13.95 -0.77
N LEU A 23 4.11 12.63 -0.95
CA LEU A 23 3.11 11.82 -1.66
C LEU A 23 2.06 11.32 -0.68
N SER A 24 0.80 11.62 -0.94
CA SER A 24 -0.32 11.12 -0.14
C SER A 24 -0.58 9.63 -0.37
N LEU A 25 -1.40 9.01 0.49
CA LEU A 25 -1.89 7.66 0.24
C LEU A 25 -2.72 7.62 -1.06
N GLU A 26 -3.53 8.65 -1.29
CA GLU A 26 -4.38 8.81 -2.47
C GLU A 26 -3.55 8.82 -3.76
N ASP A 27 -2.40 9.50 -3.78
CA ASP A 27 -1.49 9.52 -4.94
C ASP A 27 -1.02 8.11 -5.30
N CYS A 28 -0.57 7.35 -4.28
CA CYS A 28 -0.12 5.96 -4.43
C CYS A 28 -1.25 5.04 -4.95
N LEU A 29 -2.43 5.10 -4.34
CA LEU A 29 -3.55 4.22 -4.72
C LEU A 29 -4.12 4.57 -6.10
N GLU A 30 -4.16 5.85 -6.45
CA GLU A 30 -4.59 6.31 -7.77
C GLU A 30 -3.61 5.85 -8.87
N ASP A 31 -2.31 5.95 -8.63
CA ASP A 31 -1.30 5.41 -9.55
C ASP A 31 -1.41 3.89 -9.69
N CYS A 32 -1.58 3.16 -8.60
CA CYS A 32 -1.76 1.70 -8.65
C CYS A 32 -2.94 1.29 -9.54
N ARG A 33 -4.08 1.97 -9.36
CA ARG A 33 -5.28 1.78 -10.19
C ARG A 33 -5.01 2.13 -11.65
N ARG A 34 -4.34 3.25 -11.91
CA ARG A 34 -4.04 3.75 -13.26
C ARG A 34 -3.04 2.87 -14.02
N ILE A 35 -2.07 2.29 -13.32
CA ILE A 35 -1.09 1.35 -13.89
C ILE A 35 -1.75 -0.01 -14.19
N GLY A 36 -2.77 -0.38 -13.43
CA GLY A 36 -3.54 -1.62 -13.63
C GLY A 36 -3.15 -2.76 -12.70
N PHE A 37 -2.67 -2.44 -11.49
CA PHE A 37 -2.47 -3.46 -10.46
C PHE A 37 -3.80 -3.95 -9.89
N ASP A 38 -3.83 -5.23 -9.48
CA ASP A 38 -4.96 -5.87 -8.82
C ASP A 38 -4.98 -5.64 -7.30
N GLY A 39 -3.87 -5.20 -6.73
CA GLY A 39 -3.70 -5.03 -5.29
C GLY A 39 -2.36 -4.40 -4.90
N ILE A 40 -2.22 -4.13 -3.60
CA ILE A 40 -1.05 -3.52 -3.00
C ILE A 40 -0.79 -4.11 -1.60
N GLU A 41 0.48 -4.15 -1.19
CA GLU A 41 0.89 -4.52 0.16
C GLU A 41 0.64 -3.39 1.19
N LYS A 42 0.70 -3.70 2.49
CA LYS A 42 0.59 -2.71 3.57
C LYS A 42 1.78 -1.74 3.57
N GLY A 43 1.51 -0.45 3.73
CA GLY A 43 2.50 0.57 4.10
C GLY A 43 2.04 1.43 5.27
N HIS A 44 2.95 2.24 5.83
CA HIS A 44 2.70 3.06 7.02
C HIS A 44 1.58 4.10 6.86
N LYS A 45 1.37 4.64 5.65
CA LYS A 45 0.31 5.64 5.39
C LYS A 45 -1.11 5.06 5.33
N MET A 46 -1.25 3.72 5.33
CA MET A 46 -2.55 3.04 5.22
C MET A 46 -3.21 2.81 6.59
N PRO A 47 -4.54 2.71 6.68
CA PRO A 47 -5.22 2.33 7.93
C PRO A 47 -4.73 0.99 8.48
N ASP A 48 -4.58 0.88 9.80
CA ASP A 48 -4.16 -0.37 10.46
C ASP A 48 -5.31 -1.33 10.75
N GLU A 49 -6.53 -0.81 10.93
CA GLU A 49 -7.71 -1.65 11.12
C GLU A 49 -8.12 -2.30 9.79
N GLY A 50 -8.26 -3.63 9.80
CA GLY A 50 -8.44 -4.41 8.58
C GLY A 50 -9.70 -4.05 7.79
N THR A 51 -10.80 -3.71 8.46
CA THR A 51 -12.05 -3.29 7.80
C THR A 51 -11.88 -1.94 7.12
N ALA A 52 -11.24 -0.97 7.79
CA ALA A 52 -10.91 0.34 7.25
C ALA A 52 -9.95 0.24 6.07
N LEU A 53 -8.91 -0.60 6.17
CA LEU A 53 -7.97 -0.86 5.08
C LEU A 53 -8.69 -1.44 3.87
N ARG A 54 -9.51 -2.48 4.08
CA ARG A 54 -10.28 -3.13 3.01
C ARG A 54 -11.22 -2.13 2.32
N ARG A 55 -11.89 -1.26 3.08
CA ARG A 55 -12.75 -0.22 2.53
C ARG A 55 -11.94 0.78 1.70
N LYS A 56 -10.82 1.27 2.23
CA LYS A 56 -9.96 2.22 1.53
C LYS A 56 -9.44 1.66 0.21
N LEU A 57 -8.94 0.42 0.19
CA LEU A 57 -8.47 -0.20 -1.06
C LEU A 57 -9.60 -0.43 -2.08
N ALA A 58 -10.81 -0.77 -1.60
CA ALA A 58 -11.97 -0.99 -2.47
C ALA A 58 -12.42 0.28 -3.20
N GLU A 59 -12.20 1.48 -2.64
CA GLU A 59 -12.44 2.77 -3.32
C GLU A 59 -11.64 2.90 -4.63
N TYR A 60 -10.50 2.21 -4.72
CA TYR A 60 -9.60 2.21 -5.89
C TYR A 60 -9.66 0.91 -6.70
N GLY A 61 -10.55 -0.02 -6.35
CA GLY A 61 -10.63 -1.34 -6.98
C GLY A 61 -9.46 -2.27 -6.64
N LEU A 62 -8.67 -1.94 -5.61
CA LEU A 62 -7.48 -2.68 -5.20
C LEU A 62 -7.80 -3.70 -4.11
N ARG A 63 -7.01 -4.76 -4.05
CA ARG A 63 -7.05 -5.79 -3.00
C ARG A 63 -5.84 -5.68 -2.07
N PHE A 64 -6.01 -6.12 -0.84
CA PHE A 64 -4.89 -6.33 0.05
C PHE A 64 -4.07 -7.53 -0.42
N THR A 65 -2.79 -7.33 -0.72
CA THR A 65 -1.91 -8.39 -1.22
C THR A 65 -1.20 -9.13 -0.09
N ALA A 66 -0.45 -8.40 0.74
CA ALA A 66 0.32 -8.93 1.86
C ALA A 66 0.76 -7.80 2.80
N GLY A 67 1.41 -8.16 3.91
CA GLY A 67 2.04 -7.21 4.83
C GLY A 67 3.34 -7.76 5.38
N TRP A 68 4.29 -6.87 5.63
CA TRP A 68 5.56 -7.21 6.25
C TRP A 68 5.39 -7.48 7.76
N HIS A 69 6.12 -8.45 8.29
CA HIS A 69 6.19 -8.73 9.73
C HIS A 69 7.62 -9.02 10.15
N SER A 70 8.22 -8.12 10.94
CA SER A 70 9.57 -8.29 11.47
C SER A 70 9.59 -9.35 12.57
N THR A 71 10.36 -10.42 12.40
CA THR A 71 10.52 -11.50 13.40
C THR A 71 11.66 -11.24 14.39
N ASN A 72 12.43 -10.18 14.19
CA ASN A 72 13.46 -9.68 15.08
C ASN A 72 13.50 -8.16 14.96
N ILE A 73 13.50 -7.45 16.09
CA ILE A 73 13.66 -6.00 16.13
C ILE A 73 15.09 -5.77 16.65
N LEU A 74 15.94 -5.20 15.81
CA LEU A 74 17.32 -4.81 16.16
C LEU A 74 17.32 -3.44 16.84
#